data_AF-A0AAV6NZI1-F1
#
_entry.id   AF-A0AAV6NZI1-F1
#
_cell.length_a   1.000
_cell.length_b   1.000
_cell.length_c   1.000
_cell.angle_alpha   90.00
_cell.angle_beta   90.00
_cell.angle_gamma   90.00
#
_symmetry.space_group_name_H-M   'P 1'
#
loop_
_entity.id
_entity.type
_entity.pdbx_description
1 polymer ?
#
loop_
_entity_poly.entity_id
_entity_poly.type
_entity_poly.pdbx_seq_one_letter_code
_entity_poly.pdbx_strand_id
1 'polypeptide(L)'
;MGAGSSPCASCKLLRRRCAKDCIFAPYFPPNDPYKFAIVHKIFGASNVSKMLQELPLDQRPDAVNSMVYEASARMRDPVYGCVGAITFLQNQVSRLEMQLAAAQAEILSFQMQQQAAPASFPMTQMNQYDQNLVFLSNADSFNSVDGSPEVEDYCSLWS
;
A
#
# COMPACT_ATOMS: atom_id res chain seq x y z
N MET A 1 36.49 -9.78 -31.29
CA MET A 1 36.38 -8.47 -30.63
C MET A 1 35.20 -8.53 -29.65
N GLY A 2 35.46 -8.87 -28.39
CA GLY A 2 34.43 -8.96 -27.36
C GLY A 2 34.36 -7.65 -26.59
N ALA A 3 33.41 -6.78 -26.95
CA ALA A 3 33.17 -5.55 -26.21
C ALA A 3 32.88 -5.87 -24.74
N GLY A 4 33.60 -5.21 -23.83
CA GLY A 4 33.52 -5.41 -22.39
C GLY A 4 32.19 -4.90 -21.81
N SER A 5 31.13 -5.71 -21.91
CA SER A 5 29.94 -5.53 -21.09
C SER A 5 30.26 -6.03 -19.68
N SER A 6 30.16 -5.15 -18.68
CA SER A 6 30.24 -5.54 -17.28
C SER A 6 29.24 -6.67 -16.98
N PRO A 7 29.59 -7.66 -16.15
CA PRO A 7 28.66 -8.74 -15.79
C PRO A 7 27.43 -8.15 -15.11
N CYS A 8 26.24 -8.70 -15.41
CA CYS A 8 25.01 -8.30 -14.71
C CYS A 8 25.13 -8.50 -13.19
N ALA A 9 24.27 -7.85 -12.40
CA ALA A 9 24.33 -7.91 -10.94
C ALA A 9 24.28 -9.36 -10.41
N SER A 10 23.49 -10.23 -11.04
CA SER A 10 23.45 -11.67 -10.72
C SER A 10 24.79 -12.36 -10.90
N CYS A 11 25.37 -12.27 -12.09
CA CYS A 11 26.62 -12.93 -12.41
C CYS A 11 27.79 -12.36 -11.58
N LYS A 12 27.76 -11.05 -11.30
CA LYS A 12 28.73 -10.39 -10.41
C LYS A 12 28.63 -10.93 -8.99
N LEU A 13 27.43 -10.99 -8.41
CA LEU A 13 27.22 -11.49 -7.04
C LEU A 13 27.58 -12.99 -6.91
N LEU A 14 27.18 -13.80 -7.90
CA LEU A 14 27.43 -15.25 -7.94
C LEU A 14 28.84 -15.62 -8.43
N ARG A 15 29.70 -14.65 -8.73
CA ARG A 15 31.09 -14.83 -9.19
C ARG A 15 31.21 -15.79 -10.39
N ARG A 16 30.28 -15.69 -11.34
CA ARG A 16 30.26 -16.51 -12.58
C ARG A 16 30.33 -15.64 -13.84
N ARG A 17 30.71 -16.25 -14.98
CA ARG A 17 30.71 -15.56 -16.28
C ARG A 17 29.28 -15.17 -16.68
N CYS A 18 29.09 -13.94 -17.17
CA CYS A 18 27.83 -13.49 -17.76
C CYS A 18 27.81 -13.86 -19.25
N ALA A 19 26.98 -14.83 -19.63
CA ALA A 19 26.78 -15.22 -21.02
C ALA A 19 25.91 -14.18 -21.78
N LYS A 20 25.93 -14.22 -23.11
CA LYS A 20 25.15 -13.29 -23.96
C LYS A 20 23.64 -13.49 -23.83
N ASP A 21 23.23 -14.71 -23.51
CA ASP A 21 21.86 -15.19 -23.32
C ASP A 21 21.48 -15.31 -21.82
N CYS A 22 22.20 -14.60 -20.94
CA CYS A 22 21.94 -14.64 -19.51
C CYS A 22 20.53 -14.14 -19.18
N ILE A 23 19.67 -15.03 -18.64
CA ILE A 23 18.29 -14.72 -18.27
C ILE A 23 18.15 -13.56 -17.26
N PHE A 24 19.17 -13.34 -16.43
CA PHE A 24 19.16 -12.28 -15.43
C PHE A 24 19.60 -10.92 -15.98
N ALA A 25 20.34 -10.89 -17.09
CA ALA A 25 20.98 -9.67 -17.57
C ALA A 25 20.00 -8.55 -17.95
N PRO A 26 18.84 -8.81 -18.59
CA PRO A 26 17.87 -7.77 -18.90
C PRO A 26 17.24 -7.11 -17.67
N TYR A 27 17.15 -7.82 -16.54
CA TYR A 27 16.36 -7.39 -15.37
C TYR A 27 17.21 -6.95 -14.17
N PHE A 28 18.46 -7.40 -14.10
CA PHE A 28 19.40 -7.12 -13.01
C PHE A 28 20.69 -6.47 -13.55
N PRO A 29 20.61 -5.22 -14.01
CA PRO A 29 21.75 -4.51 -14.57
C PRO A 29 22.83 -4.24 -13.49
N PRO A 30 24.10 -4.01 -13.89
CA PRO A 30 25.23 -3.90 -12.96
C PRO A 30 25.22 -2.65 -12.07
N ASN A 31 24.43 -1.62 -12.43
CA ASN A 31 24.25 -0.38 -11.68
C ASN A 31 23.41 -0.56 -10.41
N ASP A 32 22.60 -1.62 -10.34
CA ASP A 32 21.76 -1.91 -9.18
C ASP A 32 22.05 -3.32 -8.62
N PRO A 33 23.20 -3.49 -7.93
CA PRO A 33 23.56 -4.77 -7.35
C PRO A 33 22.66 -5.16 -6.16
N TYR A 34 22.06 -4.17 -5.49
CA TYR A 34 21.21 -4.40 -4.32
C TYR A 34 19.93 -5.14 -4.72
N LYS A 35 19.28 -4.74 -5.82
CA LYS A 35 18.07 -5.38 -6.36
C LYS A 35 18.21 -6.89 -6.52
N PHE A 36 19.33 -7.38 -7.06
CA PHE A 36 19.55 -8.83 -7.13
C PHE A 36 19.90 -9.45 -5.78
N ALA A 37 20.65 -8.76 -4.91
CA ALA A 37 21.07 -9.29 -3.63
C ALA A 37 19.88 -9.64 -2.72
N ILE A 38 18.86 -8.78 -2.65
CA ILE A 38 17.66 -9.04 -1.84
C ILE A 38 16.82 -10.17 -2.42
N VAL A 39 16.61 -10.20 -3.73
CA VAL A 39 15.86 -11.27 -4.41
C VAL A 39 16.57 -12.60 -4.25
N HIS A 40 17.89 -12.62 -4.39
CA HIS A 40 18.71 -13.80 -4.16
C HIS A 40 18.62 -14.30 -2.72
N LYS A 41 18.60 -13.40 -1.73
CA LYS A 41 18.50 -13.77 -0.32
C LYS A 41 17.14 -14.38 0.03
N ILE A 42 16.05 -13.85 -0.53
CA ILE A 42 14.69 -14.28 -0.18
C ILE A 42 14.21 -15.46 -1.03
N PHE A 43 14.42 -15.41 -2.35
CA PHE A 43 13.93 -16.44 -3.27
C PHE A 43 15.01 -17.44 -3.68
N GLY A 44 16.28 -17.01 -3.77
CA GLY A 44 17.37 -17.80 -4.32
C GLY A 44 17.46 -17.74 -5.85
N ALA A 45 18.67 -17.78 -6.40
CA ALA A 45 18.90 -17.60 -7.83
C ALA A 45 18.20 -18.66 -8.69
N SER A 46 18.19 -19.93 -8.24
CA SER A 46 17.58 -21.04 -8.98
C SER A 46 16.07 -20.89 -9.08
N ASN A 47 15.40 -20.49 -8.00
CA ASN A 47 13.94 -20.29 -8.00
C ASN A 47 13.57 -19.11 -8.89
N VAL A 48 14.31 -18.00 -8.82
CA VAL A 48 14.09 -16.85 -9.70
C VAL A 48 14.28 -17.24 -11.16
N SER A 49 15.31 -18.02 -11.50
CA SER A 49 15.51 -18.52 -12.85
C SER A 49 14.31 -19.35 -13.33
N LYS A 50 13.81 -20.24 -12.46
CA LYS A 50 12.67 -21.12 -12.76
C LYS A 50 11.40 -20.32 -12.99
N MET A 51 11.06 -19.41 -12.07
CA MET A 51 9.88 -18.53 -12.19
C MET A 51 9.93 -17.69 -13.46
N LEU A 52 11.08 -17.13 -13.82
CA LEU A 52 11.21 -16.38 -15.07
C LEU A 52 11.04 -17.27 -16.30
N GLN A 53 11.54 -18.51 -16.28
CA GLN A 53 11.38 -19.44 -17.41
C GLN A 53 9.93 -19.88 -17.63
N GLU A 54 9.13 -19.94 -16.58
CA GLU A 54 7.70 -20.29 -16.62
C GLU A 54 6.82 -19.16 -17.19
N LEU A 55 7.37 -17.94 -17.29
CA LEU A 55 6.65 -16.76 -17.76
C LEU A 55 6.99 -16.37 -19.21
N PRO A 56 6.00 -15.87 -19.97
CA PRO A 56 6.21 -15.13 -21.22
C PRO A 56 7.18 -13.96 -21.03
N LEU A 57 7.96 -13.63 -22.08
CA LEU A 57 9.02 -12.62 -21.99
C LEU A 57 8.51 -11.23 -21.59
N ASP A 58 7.31 -10.88 -22.04
CA ASP A 58 6.60 -9.63 -21.76
C ASP A 58 6.20 -9.47 -20.29
N GLN A 59 5.96 -10.57 -19.58
CA GLN A 59 5.56 -10.55 -18.16
C GLN A 59 6.74 -10.59 -17.18
N ARG A 60 7.93 -10.99 -17.66
CA ARG A 60 9.12 -11.12 -16.81
C ARG A 60 9.57 -9.81 -16.14
N PRO A 61 9.53 -8.62 -16.79
CA PRO A 61 9.85 -7.37 -16.12
C PRO A 61 8.99 -7.13 -14.88
N ASP A 62 7.67 -7.30 -15.02
CA ASP A 62 6.72 -7.08 -13.93
C ASP A 62 6.91 -8.12 -12.82
N ALA A 63 7.12 -9.40 -13.18
CA ALA A 63 7.42 -10.44 -12.21
C ALA A 63 8.72 -10.16 -11.42
N VAL A 64 9.76 -9.62 -12.06
CA VAL A 64 10.98 -9.18 -11.34
C VAL A 64 10.67 -8.03 -10.40
N ASN A 65 9.88 -7.05 -10.81
CA ASN A 65 9.50 -5.94 -9.93
C ASN A 65 8.69 -6.44 -8.72
N SER A 66 7.76 -7.37 -8.90
CA SER A 66 7.02 -8.02 -7.81
C SER A 66 7.95 -8.80 -6.87
N MET A 67 8.86 -9.62 -7.40
CA MET A 67 9.84 -10.34 -6.57
C MET A 67 10.74 -9.38 -5.77
N VAL A 68 11.13 -8.25 -6.36
CA VAL A 68 11.96 -7.24 -5.68
C VAL A 68 11.19 -6.55 -4.56
N TYR A 69 9.93 -6.20 -4.80
CA TYR A 69 9.04 -5.65 -3.78
C TYR A 69 8.85 -6.64 -2.62
N GLU A 70 8.49 -7.88 -2.91
CA GLU A 70 8.28 -8.93 -1.89
C GLU A 70 9.56 -9.23 -1.11
N ALA A 71 10.70 -9.31 -1.78
CA ALA A 71 11.99 -9.50 -1.12
C ALA A 71 12.34 -8.32 -0.20
N SER A 72 12.09 -7.09 -0.65
CA SER A 72 12.32 -5.87 0.15
C SER A 72 11.42 -5.84 1.37
N ALA A 73 10.13 -6.17 1.21
CA ALA A 73 9.18 -6.24 2.31
C ALA A 73 9.61 -7.28 3.34
N ARG A 74 10.04 -8.48 2.90
CA ARG A 74 10.53 -9.52 3.81
C ARG A 74 11.88 -9.21 4.46
N MET A 75 12.69 -8.34 3.86
CA MET A 75 13.90 -7.82 4.48
C MET A 75 13.61 -6.84 5.62
N ARG A 76 12.56 -6.02 5.50
CA ARG A 76 12.11 -5.08 6.54
C ARG A 76 11.33 -5.76 7.64
N ASP A 77 10.45 -6.69 7.27
CA ASP A 77 9.64 -7.50 8.18
C ASP A 77 9.89 -9.00 7.89
N PRO A 78 10.82 -9.64 8.64
CA PRO A 78 11.12 -11.06 8.46
C PRO A 78 9.98 -12.00 8.83
N VAL A 79 8.97 -11.52 9.58
CA VAL A 79 7.85 -12.32 10.06
C VAL A 79 6.71 -12.30 9.05
N TYR A 80 6.21 -11.12 8.70
CA TYR A 80 5.03 -10.96 7.84
C TYR A 80 5.35 -10.48 6.42
N GLY A 81 6.49 -9.83 6.19
CA GLY A 81 6.85 -9.29 4.88
C GLY A 81 5.73 -8.45 4.25
N CYS A 82 5.37 -8.74 3.00
CA CYS A 82 4.27 -8.05 2.32
C CYS A 82 2.88 -8.38 2.90
N VAL A 83 2.72 -9.49 3.64
CA VAL A 83 1.44 -9.86 4.26
C VAL A 83 1.06 -8.85 5.36
N GLY A 84 2.04 -8.23 6.02
CA GLY A 84 1.80 -7.15 6.98
C GLY A 84 1.11 -5.95 6.30
N ALA A 85 1.61 -5.55 5.13
CA ALA A 85 1.01 -4.48 4.33
C ALA A 85 -0.41 -4.83 3.87
N ILE A 86 -0.61 -6.07 3.40
CA ILE A 86 -1.94 -6.56 2.98
C ILE A 86 -2.93 -6.49 4.16
N THR A 87 -2.54 -7.01 5.32
CA THR A 87 -3.40 -7.05 6.51
C THR A 87 -3.73 -5.64 6.99
N PHE A 88 -2.75 -4.75 7.00
CA PHE A 88 -2.95 -3.34 7.33
C PHE A 88 -3.95 -2.68 6.39
N LEU A 89 -3.79 -2.84 5.08
CA LEU A 89 -4.70 -2.26 4.09
C LEU A 89 -6.11 -2.84 4.19
N GLN A 90 -6.26 -4.15 4.41
CA GLN A 90 -7.56 -4.78 4.61
C GLN A 90 -8.28 -4.22 5.84
N ASN A 91 -7.56 -4.02 6.95
CA ASN A 91 -8.12 -3.39 8.15
C ASN A 91 -8.54 -1.94 7.90
N GLN A 92 -7.75 -1.19 7.11
CA GLN A 92 -8.12 0.18 6.73
C GLN A 92 -9.38 0.23 5.87
N VAL A 93 -9.50 -0.66 4.88
CA VAL A 93 -10.71 -0.77 4.04
C VAL A 93 -11.93 -1.05 4.93
N SER A 94 -11.84 -2.05 5.81
CA SER A 94 -12.95 -2.40 6.71
C SER A 94 -13.34 -1.25 7.65
N ARG A 95 -12.35 -0.51 8.19
CA ARG A 95 -12.60 0.67 9.02
C ARG A 95 -13.32 1.77 8.23
N LEU A 96 -12.88 2.05 7.01
CA LEU A 96 -13.48 3.08 6.16
C LEU A 96 -14.91 2.70 5.73
N GLU A 97 -15.15 1.43 5.42
CA GLU A 97 -16.50 0.92 5.13
C GLU A 97 -17.44 1.08 6.34
N MET A 98 -16.95 0.80 7.55
CA MET A 98 -17.73 1.00 8.77
C MET A 98 -18.07 2.48 9.02
N GLN A 99 -17.09 3.38 8.83
CA GLN A 99 -17.31 4.82 8.95
C GLN A 99 -18.32 5.33 7.91
N LEU A 100 -18.23 4.84 6.68
CA LEU A 100 -19.18 5.17 5.63
C LEU A 100 -20.60 4.71 5.98
N ALA A 101 -20.75 3.48 6.46
CA ALA A 101 -22.04 2.93 6.87
C ALA A 101 -22.65 3.72 8.05
N ALA A 102 -21.83 4.09 9.04
CA ALA A 102 -22.28 4.91 10.17
C ALA A 102 -22.78 6.29 9.72
N ALA A 103 -22.00 6.99 8.89
CA ALA A 103 -22.39 8.29 8.35
C ALA A 103 -23.67 8.22 7.50
N GLN A 104 -23.84 7.16 6.70
CA GLN A 104 -25.06 6.94 5.94
C GLN A 104 -26.28 6.68 6.84
N ALA A 105 -26.12 5.91 7.92
CA ALA A 105 -27.19 5.69 8.89
C ALA A 105 -27.58 6.98 9.62
N GLU A 106 -26.61 7.82 9.99
CA GLU A 106 -26.86 9.14 10.59
C GLU A 106 -27.67 10.03 9.64
N ILE A 107 -27.27 10.14 8.37
CA ILE A 107 -28.00 10.93 7.35
C ILE A 107 -29.46 10.47 7.24
N LEU A 108 -29.69 9.15 7.15
CA LEU A 108 -31.05 8.61 7.07
C LEU A 108 -31.87 8.93 8.34
N SER A 109 -31.24 8.84 9.52
CA SER A 109 -31.91 9.17 10.78
C SER A 109 -32.37 10.63 10.84
N PHE A 110 -31.53 11.58 10.37
CA PHE A 110 -31.89 12.99 10.29
C PHE A 110 -33.02 13.25 9.29
N GLN A 111 -33.02 12.56 8.14
CA GLN A 111 -34.08 12.67 7.14
C GLN A 111 -35.43 12.16 7.68
N MET A 112 -35.43 11.03 8.41
CA MET A 112 -36.64 10.49 9.03
C MET A 112 -37.20 11.42 10.12
N GLN A 113 -36.32 12.00 10.96
CA GLN A 113 -36.75 12.98 11.98
C GLN A 113 -37.39 14.23 11.37
N GLN A 114 -36.87 14.73 10.24
CA GLN A 114 -37.46 15.87 9.54
C GLN A 114 -38.85 15.56 8.96
N GLN A 115 -39.11 14.32 8.53
CA GLN A 115 -40.41 13.91 7.99
C GLN A 115 -41.45 13.60 9.07
N ALA A 116 -41.03 13.23 10.28
CA ALA A 116 -41.91 12.88 11.40
C ALA A 116 -42.38 14.09 12.23
N ALA A 117 -41.87 15.30 11.97
CA ALA A 117 -42.41 16.52 12.58
C ALA A 117 -43.79 16.83 11.97
N PRO A 118 -44.89 16.82 12.75
CA PRO A 118 -46.17 17.29 12.23
C PRO A 118 -46.02 18.76 11.86
N ALA A 119 -46.66 19.17 10.76
CA ALA A 119 -46.88 20.57 10.42
C ALA A 119 -47.81 21.23 11.46
N SER A 120 -47.32 21.43 12.69
CA SER A 120 -47.93 22.33 13.65
C SER A 120 -47.16 23.63 13.59
N PHE A 121 -47.72 24.60 12.88
CA PHE A 121 -47.44 26.00 13.12
C PHE A 121 -47.97 26.37 14.52
N PRO A 122 -47.17 27.02 15.38
CA PRO A 122 -47.70 27.97 16.32
C PRO A 122 -47.13 29.34 15.93
N MET A 123 -48.02 30.18 15.41
CA MET A 123 -47.79 31.61 15.31
C MET A 123 -47.79 32.19 16.72
N THR A 124 -46.65 32.32 17.41
CA THR A 124 -46.41 33.43 18.37
C THR A 124 -44.93 33.68 18.67
N GLN A 125 -44.62 34.97 18.78
CA GLN A 125 -43.34 35.70 18.87
C GLN A 125 -42.30 35.28 19.94
N MET A 126 -41.06 35.73 19.63
CA MET A 126 -40.01 36.24 20.54
C MET A 126 -39.26 35.24 21.43
N ASN A 127 -38.13 34.74 20.94
CA ASN A 127 -36.79 35.06 21.48
C ASN A 127 -35.72 34.23 20.76
N GLN A 128 -35.11 34.86 19.77
CA GLN A 128 -34.01 34.35 18.98
C GLN A 128 -32.73 34.96 19.54
N TYR A 129 -32.01 34.26 20.42
CA TYR A 129 -30.57 34.40 20.72
C TYR A 129 -30.24 33.57 21.99
N ASP A 130 -30.14 32.23 21.86
CA ASP A 130 -29.24 31.43 22.73
C ASP A 130 -29.11 29.92 22.42
N GLN A 131 -29.71 29.38 21.35
CA GLN A 131 -29.58 27.93 21.05
C GLN A 131 -28.38 27.54 20.18
N ASN A 132 -27.64 28.49 19.59
CA ASN A 132 -26.49 28.18 18.74
C ASN A 132 -25.17 27.94 19.51
N LEU A 133 -25.10 28.26 20.81
CA LEU A 133 -23.87 28.09 21.60
C LEU A 133 -23.69 26.69 22.20
N VAL A 134 -24.73 25.84 22.19
CA VAL A 134 -24.66 24.47 22.75
C VAL A 134 -24.26 23.43 21.69
N PHE A 135 -24.38 23.75 20.39
CA PHE A 135 -24.10 22.79 19.31
C PHE A 135 -22.63 22.80 18.86
N LEU A 136 -21.88 23.87 19.13
CA LEU A 136 -20.45 23.98 18.79
C LEU A 136 -19.51 23.41 19.86
N SER A 137 -20.00 23.03 21.05
CA SER A 137 -19.15 22.50 22.13
C SER A 137 -18.97 20.97 22.11
N ASN A 138 -19.63 20.25 21.20
CA ASN A 138 -19.50 18.79 21.11
C ASN A 138 -18.61 18.29 19.95
N ALA A 139 -17.89 19.19 19.27
CA ALA A 139 -16.95 18.83 18.20
C ALA A 139 -15.52 18.54 18.71
N ASP A 140 -15.22 18.79 20.00
CA ASP A 140 -13.88 18.65 20.56
C ASP A 140 -13.77 17.46 21.51
N SER A 141 -13.82 16.24 20.98
CA SER A 141 -13.26 15.04 21.63
C SER A 141 -13.05 13.91 20.63
N PHE A 142 -12.19 14.14 19.64
CA PHE A 142 -11.42 13.05 19.05
C PHE A 142 -9.96 13.25 19.45
N ASN A 143 -9.63 12.78 20.66
CA ASN A 143 -8.26 12.82 21.16
C ASN A 143 -7.36 11.99 20.25
N SER A 144 -6.32 12.66 19.76
CA SER A 144 -5.08 12.09 19.22
C SER A 144 -4.44 11.10 20.19
N VAL A 145 -4.26 9.86 19.72
CA VAL A 145 -3.26 8.84 20.15
C VAL A 145 -3.23 7.84 18.99
N ASP A 146 -2.16 7.40 18.35
CA ASP A 146 -0.71 7.62 18.43
C ASP A 146 -0.14 7.23 17.05
N GLY A 147 1.10 7.62 16.80
CA GLY A 147 1.79 7.51 15.51
C GLY A 147 1.70 6.13 14.84
N SER A 148 1.21 6.12 13.60
CA SER A 148 1.48 5.03 12.66
C SER A 148 2.62 5.46 11.74
N PRO A 149 3.64 4.61 11.49
CA PRO A 149 4.72 4.96 10.58
C PRO A 149 4.14 5.13 9.16
N GLU A 150 4.36 6.31 8.60
CA GLU A 150 4.53 6.62 7.18
C GLU A 150 3.81 5.70 6.19
N VAL A 151 2.57 6.07 5.88
CA VAL A 151 1.88 5.64 4.64
C VAL A 151 2.63 6.16 3.38
N GLU A 152 3.55 7.11 3.55
CA GLU A 152 4.38 7.68 2.48
C GLU A 152 5.42 6.70 1.91
N ASP A 153 5.76 5.62 2.62
CA ASP A 153 6.80 4.69 2.15
C ASP A 153 6.29 3.66 1.12
N TYR A 154 4.97 3.48 0.96
CA TYR A 154 4.43 2.53 -0.03
C TYR A 154 4.33 3.11 -1.44
N CYS A 155 4.04 4.41 -1.59
CA CYS A 155 4.05 5.08 -2.90
C CYS A 155 5.49 5.25 -3.45
N SER A 156 6.45 5.43 -2.55
CA SER A 156 7.87 5.57 -2.89
C SER A 156 8.51 4.29 -3.42
N LEU A 157 7.88 3.13 -3.19
CA LEU A 157 8.34 1.81 -3.64
C LEU A 157 7.85 1.41 -5.04
N TRP A 158 6.93 2.18 -5.64
CA TRP A 158 6.40 1.94 -6.99
C TRP A 158 6.91 2.97 -8.03
N SER A 159 7.64 4.01 -7.62
CA SER A 159 8.16 5.04 -8.54
C SER A 159 9.59 4.78 -9.01
#